data_AF-A0A554LRQ8-F1
#
_entry.id   AF-A0A554LRQ8-F1
#
_cell.length_a   1.000
_cell.length_b   1.000
_cell.length_c   1.000
_cell.angle_alpha   90.00
_cell.angle_beta   90.00
_cell.angle_gamma   90.00
#
_symmetry.space_group_name_H-M   'P 1'
#
loop_
_entity.id
_entity.type
_entity.pdbx_description
1 polymer ?
#
loop_
_entity_poly.entity_id
_entity_poly.type
_entity_poly.pdbx_seq_one_letter_code
_entity_poly.pdbx_strand_id
1 'polypeptide(L)'
;NVRLWDREQLISTFSQIQEIRTYYEFVSVDNDRYLINDEIRQIMLSPRELASESLPNRSWINEKLSFTHGYGVAGGPVNQVTAEGLPVLFVKDLPPKSEVKQLSVNRPEIYYGELTNDYVIVKTKSKEFDYPKGEENVYTTYLGRGGVKIDSLLKRLFFAIKFNSLKLFLSNDVTSESRILYYRNIKERVEKIAPFLDLDRDPYAVVADNKIYWIYDAYTKTNSYPYSQPISLNGKSVNYIRNSVKIVIDAYDGSISFYQIDIDDPMIRTYAKIFPDLFQPISKMPKSLVSHLRYPEDIFSLQTAIYTIYHMDNPQIFYNKEDQWEIPTISEGQKQGTTDTVAQMGPRHMIMKLPGEKKEEYILMLPFTPRGKDNLSAWMVARNDGDSYGKLIVYRFPKQKLIFGHSILKPKQEKFQN
;
A
#
# COMPACT_ATOMS: atom_id res chain seq x y z
N ASN A 1 3.93 20.90 -3.35
CA ASN A 1 3.77 19.44 -3.13
C ASN A 1 4.04 18.99 -1.69
N VAL A 2 3.90 19.86 -0.68
CA VAL A 2 3.99 19.43 0.73
C VAL A 2 2.64 18.82 1.13
N ARG A 3 2.66 17.61 1.68
CA ARG A 3 1.47 16.91 2.17
C ARG A 3 0.87 17.67 3.34
N LEU A 4 -0.42 17.99 3.25
CA LEU A 4 -1.17 18.68 4.30
C LEU A 4 -1.82 17.71 5.30
N TRP A 5 -2.05 16.47 4.87
CA TRP A 5 -2.85 15.49 5.62
C TRP A 5 -1.98 14.44 6.32
N ASP A 6 -2.37 14.07 7.53
CA ASP A 6 -1.90 12.83 8.14
C ASP A 6 -2.71 11.63 7.61
N ARG A 7 -2.09 10.44 7.50
CA ARG A 7 -2.77 9.25 6.94
C ARG A 7 -3.98 8.86 7.78
N GLU A 8 -3.86 8.84 9.11
CA GLU A 8 -4.96 8.43 10.00
C GLU A 8 -6.13 9.42 9.96
N GLN A 9 -5.82 10.72 9.98
CA GLN A 9 -6.84 11.76 9.90
C GLN A 9 -7.58 11.71 8.56
N LEU A 10 -6.87 11.45 7.46
CA LEU A 10 -7.49 11.36 6.15
C LEU A 10 -8.42 10.14 6.04
N ILE A 11 -8.03 8.98 6.59
CA ILE A 11 -8.91 7.80 6.63
C ILE A 11 -10.23 8.16 7.31
N SER A 12 -10.18 8.78 8.49
CA SER A 12 -11.40 9.20 9.21
C SER A 12 -12.26 10.16 8.40
N THR A 13 -11.62 11.05 7.64
CA THR A 13 -12.32 12.01 6.77
C THR A 13 -12.97 11.29 5.60
N PHE A 14 -12.25 10.39 4.90
CA PHE A 14 -12.80 9.58 3.82
C PHE A 14 -13.98 8.74 4.27
N SER A 15 -13.92 8.13 5.46
CA SER A 15 -15.06 7.43 6.05
C SER A 15 -16.28 8.35 6.21
N GLN A 16 -16.08 9.58 6.70
CA GLN A 16 -17.20 10.52 6.87
C GLN A 16 -17.80 10.99 5.54
N ILE A 17 -16.98 11.30 4.55
CA ILE A 17 -17.44 11.97 3.32
C ILE A 17 -17.66 11.02 2.14
N GLN A 18 -17.16 9.78 2.18
CA GLN A 18 -17.11 8.87 1.01
C GLN A 18 -17.47 7.40 1.29
N GLU A 19 -17.76 7.00 2.54
CA GLU A 19 -18.12 5.61 2.85
C GLU A 19 -19.52 5.26 2.29
N ILE A 20 -20.46 6.21 2.30
CA ILE A 20 -21.84 6.15 1.75
C ILE A 20 -22.73 5.04 2.38
N ARG A 21 -22.15 3.89 2.78
CA ARG A 21 -22.77 2.70 3.37
C ARG A 21 -21.81 2.06 4.37
N THR A 22 -22.33 1.57 5.48
CA THR A 22 -21.55 1.03 6.63
C THR A 22 -20.76 -0.25 6.35
N TYR A 23 -20.99 -0.91 5.22
CA TYR A 23 -20.28 -2.13 4.83
C TYR A 23 -19.10 -1.84 3.89
N TYR A 24 -18.88 -0.57 3.54
CA TYR A 24 -17.66 -0.15 2.88
C TYR A 24 -16.68 0.42 3.90
N GLU A 25 -15.40 0.20 3.68
CA GLU A 25 -14.35 0.68 4.58
C GLU A 25 -13.11 1.11 3.78
N PHE A 26 -12.41 2.11 4.30
CA PHE A 26 -11.12 2.56 3.80
C PHE A 26 -10.03 2.10 4.77
N VAL A 27 -9.25 1.09 4.38
CA VAL A 27 -8.25 0.46 5.26
C VAL A 27 -7.01 1.34 5.41
N SER A 28 -6.52 1.83 4.28
CA SER A 28 -5.20 2.44 4.13
C SER A 28 -5.28 3.60 3.15
N VAL A 29 -4.35 4.54 3.28
CA VAL A 29 -4.20 5.66 2.34
C VAL A 29 -2.82 5.58 1.71
N ASP A 30 -2.83 5.39 0.39
CA ASP A 30 -1.65 5.27 -0.42
C ASP A 30 -1.27 6.60 -1.04
N ASN A 31 0.00 6.95 -0.95
CA ASN A 31 0.55 8.11 -1.63
C ASN A 31 1.20 7.67 -2.94
N ASP A 32 0.82 8.28 -4.05
CA ASP A 32 1.48 8.07 -5.33
C ASP A 32 1.68 9.37 -6.10
N ARG A 33 2.32 9.26 -7.25
CA ARG A 33 2.41 10.31 -8.24
C ARG A 33 1.61 9.98 -9.49
N TYR A 34 0.98 10.99 -10.05
CA TYR A 34 0.34 10.92 -11.36
C TYR A 34 0.74 12.13 -12.19
N LEU A 35 0.95 11.93 -13.48
CA LEU A 35 1.17 13.01 -14.43
C LEU A 35 -0.18 13.59 -14.85
N ILE A 36 -0.56 14.74 -14.28
CA ILE A 36 -1.85 15.40 -14.52
C ILE A 36 -1.56 16.77 -15.10
N ASN A 37 -2.04 17.02 -16.33
CA ASN A 37 -1.78 18.25 -17.08
C ASN A 37 -0.27 18.56 -17.21
N ASP A 38 0.52 17.54 -17.56
CA ASP A 38 1.98 17.59 -17.70
C ASP A 38 2.77 17.94 -16.41
N GLU A 39 2.08 18.02 -15.27
CA GLU A 39 2.69 18.20 -13.96
C GLU A 39 2.60 16.92 -13.13
N ILE A 40 3.71 16.57 -12.48
CA ILE A 40 3.70 15.47 -11.52
C ILE A 40 2.97 15.95 -10.28
N ARG A 41 1.84 15.31 -9.94
CA ARG A 41 1.08 15.58 -8.74
C ARG A 41 1.10 14.40 -7.80
N GLN A 42 1.29 14.69 -6.52
CA GLN A 42 1.19 13.69 -5.48
C GLN A 42 -0.29 13.53 -5.10
N ILE A 43 -0.77 12.31 -5.21
CA ILE A 43 -2.16 11.91 -4.96
C ILE A 43 -2.17 10.97 -3.75
N MET A 44 -3.12 11.20 -2.85
CA MET A 44 -3.52 10.24 -1.84
C MET A 44 -4.77 9.52 -2.35
N LEU A 45 -4.76 8.19 -2.32
CA LEU A 45 -5.86 7.36 -2.77
C LEU A 45 -6.12 6.24 -1.75
N SER A 46 -7.37 5.82 -1.65
CA SER A 46 -7.80 4.75 -0.77
C SER A 46 -8.85 3.90 -1.47
N PRO A 47 -8.63 2.59 -1.61
CA PRO A 47 -9.64 1.66 -2.10
C PRO A 47 -10.79 1.54 -1.12
N ARG A 48 -12.01 1.51 -1.67
CA ARG A 48 -13.22 1.28 -0.88
C ARG A 48 -13.48 -0.22 -0.83
N GLU A 49 -13.07 -0.88 0.24
CA GLU A 49 -13.20 -2.32 0.40
C GLU A 49 -14.50 -2.73 1.09
N LEU A 50 -14.89 -4.00 0.94
CA LEU A 50 -16.09 -4.55 1.55
C LEU A 50 -15.74 -5.21 2.90
N ALA A 51 -16.26 -4.63 3.98
CA ALA A 51 -16.25 -5.21 5.31
C ALA A 51 -17.51 -6.06 5.51
N SER A 52 -17.44 -7.36 5.17
CA SER A 52 -18.60 -8.28 5.22
C SER A 52 -19.20 -8.38 6.63
N GLU A 53 -18.37 -8.26 7.66
CA GLU A 53 -18.77 -8.24 9.07
C GLU A 53 -19.65 -7.06 9.46
N SER A 54 -19.60 -5.97 8.70
CA SER A 54 -20.37 -4.74 8.92
C SER A 54 -21.70 -4.72 8.14
N LEU A 55 -22.06 -5.84 7.50
CA LEU A 55 -23.36 -5.99 6.84
C LEU A 55 -24.51 -5.99 7.88
N PRO A 56 -25.58 -5.19 7.69
CA PRO A 56 -26.71 -5.17 8.63
C PRO A 56 -27.42 -6.52 8.79
N ASN A 57 -27.45 -7.33 7.72
CA ASN A 57 -28.00 -8.69 7.74
C ASN A 57 -27.00 -9.67 7.15
N ARG A 58 -26.34 -10.42 8.04
CA ARG A 58 -25.27 -11.38 7.73
C ARG A 58 -25.79 -12.77 7.40
N SER A 59 -26.71 -12.85 6.45
CA SER A 59 -27.15 -14.15 5.92
C SER A 59 -26.08 -14.74 4.99
N TRP A 60 -26.03 -16.07 4.88
CA TRP A 60 -25.12 -16.75 3.94
C TRP A 60 -25.29 -16.25 2.50
N ILE A 61 -26.53 -15.93 2.08
CA ILE A 61 -26.79 -15.36 0.76
C ILE A 61 -26.11 -14.00 0.63
N ASN A 62 -26.26 -13.12 1.63
CA ASN A 62 -25.65 -11.80 1.59
C ASN A 62 -24.13 -11.86 1.61
N GLU A 63 -23.54 -12.63 2.53
CA GLU A 63 -22.09 -12.71 2.67
C GLU A 63 -21.39 -13.46 1.52
N LYS A 64 -22.09 -14.40 0.86
CA LYS A 64 -21.46 -15.29 -0.14
C LYS A 64 -21.89 -15.07 -1.57
N LEU A 65 -23.08 -14.52 -1.81
CA LEU A 65 -23.65 -14.37 -3.15
C LEU A 65 -23.94 -12.92 -3.53
N SER A 66 -24.45 -12.11 -2.59
CA SER A 66 -24.90 -10.75 -2.91
C SER A 66 -23.80 -9.71 -2.75
N PHE A 67 -23.18 -9.61 -1.57
CA PHE A 67 -22.13 -8.64 -1.27
C PHE A 67 -20.78 -9.32 -1.42
N THR A 68 -20.21 -9.23 -2.62
CA THR A 68 -19.04 -10.01 -3.00
C THR A 68 -17.78 -9.18 -3.16
N HIS A 69 -17.87 -7.86 -3.32
CA HIS A 69 -16.73 -7.00 -3.67
C HIS A 69 -16.83 -5.60 -3.04
N GLY A 70 -15.68 -4.96 -2.84
CA GLY A 70 -15.57 -3.51 -2.60
C GLY A 70 -15.80 -2.72 -3.89
N TYR A 71 -15.85 -1.38 -3.83
CA TYR A 71 -16.25 -0.58 -4.99
C TYR A 71 -15.51 0.76 -5.13
N GLY A 72 -14.54 0.77 -6.04
CA GLY A 72 -13.83 1.95 -6.50
C GLY A 72 -12.76 2.45 -5.53
N VAL A 73 -12.29 3.67 -5.79
CA VAL A 73 -11.31 4.37 -4.96
C VAL A 73 -11.83 5.77 -4.66
N ALA A 74 -11.46 6.33 -3.52
CA ALA A 74 -11.54 7.75 -3.24
C ALA A 74 -10.14 8.34 -3.20
N GLY A 75 -9.94 9.55 -3.70
CA GLY A 75 -8.61 10.13 -3.73
C GLY A 75 -8.52 11.52 -4.33
N GLY A 76 -7.41 12.19 -4.05
CA GLY A 76 -7.19 13.57 -4.45
C GLY A 76 -5.77 14.06 -4.17
N PRO A 77 -5.47 15.32 -4.50
CA PRO A 77 -4.14 15.89 -4.31
C PRO A 77 -3.82 16.09 -2.83
N VAL A 78 -2.61 15.75 -2.42
CA VAL A 78 -2.17 15.83 -1.01
C VAL A 78 -2.07 17.24 -0.44
N ASN A 79 -2.12 18.27 -1.30
CA ASN A 79 -1.79 19.66 -0.98
C ASN A 79 -2.94 20.64 -1.25
N GLN A 80 -4.19 20.16 -1.37
CA GLN A 80 -5.35 21.03 -1.57
C GLN A 80 -6.45 20.72 -0.54
N VAL A 81 -7.15 21.77 -0.14
CA VAL A 81 -8.29 21.71 0.77
C VAL A 81 -9.42 22.60 0.24
N THR A 82 -10.66 22.27 0.57
CA THR A 82 -11.83 23.11 0.27
C THR A 82 -11.89 24.30 1.23
N ALA A 83 -12.83 25.22 1.00
CA ALA A 83 -13.04 26.37 1.89
C ALA A 83 -13.44 25.93 3.31
N GLU A 84 -14.07 24.77 3.44
CA GLU A 84 -14.49 24.13 4.69
C GLU A 84 -13.35 23.34 5.36
N GLY A 85 -12.16 23.32 4.75
CA GLY A 85 -11.00 22.59 5.26
C GLY A 85 -11.02 21.08 5.00
N LEU A 86 -11.89 20.58 4.11
CA LEU A 86 -11.94 19.17 3.72
C LEU A 86 -10.97 18.86 2.56
N PRO A 87 -10.56 17.61 2.34
CA PRO A 87 -9.71 17.26 1.21
C PRO A 87 -10.45 17.45 -0.11
N VAL A 88 -9.77 18.06 -1.09
CA VAL A 88 -10.26 18.05 -2.48
C VAL A 88 -10.16 16.63 -3.01
N LEU A 89 -11.22 16.12 -3.63
CA LEU A 89 -11.27 14.78 -4.21
C LEU A 89 -11.32 14.85 -5.74
N PHE A 90 -10.33 14.25 -6.39
CA PHE A 90 -10.33 14.04 -7.84
C PHE A 90 -11.13 12.80 -8.25
N VAL A 91 -11.27 11.82 -7.36
CA VAL A 91 -12.14 10.65 -7.54
C VAL A 91 -13.00 10.44 -6.31
N LYS A 92 -14.32 10.35 -6.53
CA LYS A 92 -15.34 10.33 -5.47
C LYS A 92 -16.65 9.68 -5.91
N ASP A 93 -17.57 9.48 -4.98
CA ASP A 93 -18.94 8.96 -5.13
C ASP A 93 -19.05 7.46 -5.46
N LEU A 94 -20.29 6.95 -5.47
CA LEU A 94 -20.70 5.66 -6.01
C LEU A 94 -21.74 5.90 -7.14
N PRO A 95 -21.49 5.47 -8.39
CA PRO A 95 -20.23 4.90 -8.89
C PRO A 95 -19.11 5.96 -8.92
N PRO A 96 -17.82 5.55 -8.91
CA PRO A 96 -16.72 6.50 -8.82
C PRO A 96 -16.67 7.39 -10.05
N LYS A 97 -16.74 8.70 -9.82
CA LYS A 97 -16.55 9.75 -10.82
C LYS A 97 -15.16 10.31 -10.66
N SER A 98 -14.46 10.45 -11.79
CA SER A 98 -13.12 11.01 -11.83
C SER A 98 -13.10 12.34 -12.57
N GLU A 99 -12.53 13.36 -11.95
CA GLU A 99 -12.29 14.68 -12.54
C GLU A 99 -11.04 14.66 -13.42
N VAL A 100 -10.18 13.65 -13.29
CA VAL A 100 -8.93 13.49 -14.06
C VAL A 100 -8.87 12.11 -14.74
N LYS A 101 -8.43 12.08 -16.00
CA LYS A 101 -8.43 10.83 -16.79
C LYS A 101 -7.56 9.73 -16.20
N GLN A 102 -6.46 10.11 -15.56
CA GLN A 102 -5.48 9.21 -14.94
C GLN A 102 -6.05 8.41 -13.77
N LEU A 103 -7.09 8.92 -13.10
CA LEU A 103 -7.78 8.25 -11.98
C LEU A 103 -9.15 7.70 -12.38
N SER A 104 -9.44 7.58 -13.68
CA SER A 104 -10.71 7.05 -14.17
C SER A 104 -10.70 5.53 -14.12
N VAL A 105 -11.71 4.92 -13.47
CA VAL A 105 -11.80 3.46 -13.28
C VAL A 105 -13.03 2.90 -13.99
N ASN A 106 -12.82 1.96 -14.92
CA ASN A 106 -13.90 1.33 -15.70
C ASN A 106 -14.36 -0.02 -15.12
N ARG A 107 -13.57 -0.58 -14.20
CA ARG A 107 -13.86 -1.79 -13.42
C ARG A 107 -13.60 -1.49 -11.95
N PRO A 108 -14.52 -0.78 -11.27
CA PRO A 108 -14.34 -0.37 -9.89
C PRO A 108 -14.46 -1.53 -8.89
N GLU A 109 -14.94 -2.69 -9.30
CA GLU A 109 -15.19 -3.80 -8.39
C GLU A 109 -13.89 -4.40 -7.83
N ILE A 110 -13.76 -4.42 -6.51
CA ILE A 110 -12.59 -4.94 -5.79
C ILE A 110 -12.96 -6.31 -5.21
N TYR A 111 -12.66 -7.37 -5.95
CA TYR A 111 -12.83 -8.75 -5.49
C TYR A 111 -11.62 -9.23 -4.69
N TYR A 112 -10.44 -8.65 -4.88
CA TYR A 112 -9.21 -9.00 -4.18
C TYR A 112 -8.63 -7.74 -3.54
N GLY A 113 -8.50 -7.76 -2.22
CA GLY A 113 -8.06 -6.61 -1.42
C GLY A 113 -7.62 -7.03 -0.02
N GLU A 114 -7.41 -6.06 0.87
CA GLU A 114 -6.90 -6.23 2.22
C GLU A 114 -7.96 -6.76 3.21
N LEU A 115 -9.25 -6.46 3.03
CA LEU A 115 -10.33 -6.93 3.93
C LEU A 115 -11.00 -8.23 3.48
N THR A 116 -10.68 -8.70 2.26
CA THR A 116 -11.38 -9.82 1.62
C THR A 116 -10.97 -11.21 2.17
N ASN A 117 -11.30 -11.50 3.43
CA ASN A 117 -10.79 -12.67 4.16
C ASN A 117 -11.59 -13.96 3.96
N ASP A 118 -12.76 -13.90 3.35
CA ASP A 118 -13.66 -15.05 3.24
C ASP A 118 -13.99 -15.40 1.77
N TYR A 119 -14.46 -16.62 1.53
CA TYR A 119 -14.87 -17.06 0.21
C TYR A 119 -16.19 -16.41 -0.22
N VAL A 120 -16.34 -16.20 -1.52
CA VAL A 120 -17.60 -15.83 -2.16
C VAL A 120 -17.82 -16.69 -3.40
N ILE A 121 -19.08 -16.74 -3.84
CA ILE A 121 -19.48 -17.50 -5.01
C ILE A 121 -20.05 -16.50 -6.01
N VAL A 122 -19.42 -16.44 -7.17
CA VAL A 122 -19.77 -15.51 -8.25
C VAL A 122 -20.32 -16.28 -9.44
N LYS A 123 -20.91 -15.57 -10.40
CA LYS A 123 -21.62 -16.18 -11.54
C LYS A 123 -22.72 -17.16 -11.06
N THR A 124 -23.50 -16.72 -10.09
CA THR A 124 -24.68 -17.48 -9.59
C THR A 124 -25.95 -16.99 -10.30
N LYS A 125 -27.09 -17.63 -10.02
CA LYS A 125 -28.40 -17.13 -10.52
C LYS A 125 -28.77 -15.80 -9.88
N SER A 126 -28.37 -15.60 -8.63
CA SER A 126 -28.50 -14.32 -7.93
C SER A 126 -27.44 -13.35 -8.42
N LYS A 127 -27.86 -12.13 -8.75
CA LYS A 127 -26.93 -11.07 -9.11
C LYS A 127 -26.23 -10.52 -7.87
N GLU A 128 -25.01 -10.04 -8.08
CA GLU A 128 -24.18 -9.43 -7.06
C GLU A 128 -24.60 -7.97 -6.91
N PHE A 129 -24.70 -7.47 -5.69
CA PHE A 129 -24.90 -6.04 -5.43
C PHE A 129 -23.66 -5.28 -5.90
N ASP A 130 -23.87 -4.20 -6.67
CA ASP A 130 -22.81 -3.39 -7.27
C ASP A 130 -22.67 -2.06 -6.51
N TYR A 131 -23.69 -1.21 -6.59
CA TYR A 131 -23.75 0.08 -5.87
C TYR A 131 -25.20 0.57 -5.70
N PRO A 132 -25.47 1.46 -4.73
CA PRO A 132 -26.78 2.08 -4.60
C PRO A 132 -26.92 3.24 -5.61
N LYS A 133 -28.09 3.35 -6.23
CA LYS A 133 -28.43 4.43 -7.18
C LYS A 133 -29.78 5.04 -6.79
N GLY A 134 -29.73 6.10 -5.98
CA GLY A 134 -30.92 6.71 -5.40
C GLY A 134 -31.58 5.75 -4.41
N GLU A 135 -32.86 5.44 -4.63
CA GLU A 135 -33.61 4.45 -3.84
C GLU A 135 -33.48 3.01 -4.38
N GLU A 136 -32.88 2.84 -5.56
CA GLU A 136 -32.66 1.53 -6.18
C GLU A 136 -31.23 1.02 -5.96
N ASN A 137 -31.04 -0.28 -6.17
CA ASN A 137 -29.73 -0.92 -6.17
C ASN A 137 -29.37 -1.35 -7.60
N VAL A 138 -28.13 -1.10 -7.99
CA VAL A 138 -27.55 -1.64 -9.21
C VAL A 138 -26.89 -2.97 -8.87
N TYR A 139 -27.02 -3.92 -9.78
CA TYR A 139 -26.51 -5.27 -9.63
C TYR A 139 -25.66 -5.65 -10.82
N THR A 140 -24.62 -6.44 -10.56
CA THR A 140 -23.65 -6.90 -11.55
C THR A 140 -23.56 -8.43 -11.55
N THR A 141 -22.73 -8.94 -12.46
CA THR A 141 -22.32 -10.34 -12.48
C THR A 141 -20.85 -10.37 -12.82
N TYR A 142 -20.06 -11.05 -12.00
CA TYR A 142 -18.64 -11.19 -12.21
C TYR A 142 -18.31 -11.71 -13.61
N LEU A 143 -17.49 -10.96 -14.37
CA LEU A 143 -17.05 -11.33 -15.70
C LEU A 143 -15.60 -11.84 -15.72
N GLY A 144 -14.89 -11.75 -14.59
CA GLY A 144 -13.50 -12.14 -14.49
C GLY A 144 -13.26 -13.65 -14.57
N ARG A 145 -11.97 -14.00 -14.54
CA ARG A 145 -11.49 -15.39 -14.62
C ARG A 145 -11.03 -15.95 -13.27
N GLY A 146 -11.06 -15.13 -12.21
CA GLY A 146 -10.61 -15.49 -10.88
C GLY A 146 -11.35 -16.68 -10.27
N GLY A 147 -10.71 -17.29 -9.27
CA GLY A 147 -11.25 -18.42 -8.52
C GLY A 147 -11.43 -19.70 -9.32
N VAL A 148 -12.05 -20.69 -8.67
CA VAL A 148 -12.18 -22.05 -9.20
C VAL A 148 -13.62 -22.29 -9.66
N LYS A 149 -13.80 -22.74 -10.91
CA LYS A 149 -15.10 -23.12 -11.45
C LYS A 149 -15.62 -24.38 -10.75
N ILE A 150 -16.88 -24.34 -10.29
CA ILE A 150 -17.56 -25.46 -9.63
C ILE A 150 -18.60 -26.08 -10.57
N ASP A 151 -18.08 -26.66 -11.65
CA ASP A 151 -18.83 -27.25 -12.77
C ASP A 151 -19.39 -28.66 -12.48
N SER A 152 -19.12 -29.24 -11.30
CA SER A 152 -19.58 -30.58 -10.95
C SER A 152 -20.03 -30.70 -9.49
N LEU A 153 -20.95 -31.62 -9.22
CA LEU A 153 -21.45 -31.91 -7.87
C LEU A 153 -20.33 -32.36 -6.94
N LEU A 154 -19.32 -33.08 -7.45
CA LEU A 154 -18.18 -33.53 -6.66
C LEU A 154 -17.29 -32.36 -6.22
N LYS A 155 -16.96 -31.43 -7.13
CA LYS A 155 -16.23 -30.20 -6.77
C LYS A 155 -17.02 -29.39 -5.74
N ARG A 156 -18.33 -29.27 -5.95
CA ARG A 156 -19.24 -28.58 -5.05
C ARG A 156 -19.25 -29.22 -3.66
N LEU A 157 -19.26 -30.55 -3.56
CA LEU A 157 -19.17 -31.30 -2.31
C LEU A 157 -17.82 -31.05 -1.60
N PHE A 158 -16.69 -31.11 -2.32
CA PHE A 158 -15.37 -30.85 -1.75
C PHE A 158 -15.27 -29.43 -1.17
N PHE A 159 -15.79 -28.43 -1.86
CA PHE A 159 -15.81 -27.07 -1.33
C PHE A 159 -16.80 -26.91 -0.17
N ALA A 160 -17.94 -27.60 -0.20
CA ALA A 160 -18.88 -27.62 0.93
C ALA A 160 -18.22 -28.20 2.20
N ILE A 161 -17.41 -29.25 2.06
CA ILE A 161 -16.61 -29.80 3.16
C ILE A 161 -15.52 -28.80 3.58
N LYS A 162 -14.73 -28.28 2.63
CA LYS A 162 -13.63 -27.33 2.90
C LYS A 162 -14.08 -26.11 3.69
N PHE A 163 -15.22 -25.53 3.31
CA PHE A 163 -15.77 -24.33 3.95
C PHE A 163 -16.84 -24.64 5.00
N ASN A 164 -17.03 -25.91 5.35
CA ASN A 164 -18.03 -26.36 6.31
C ASN A 164 -19.43 -25.76 6.06
N SER A 165 -19.89 -25.77 4.81
CA SER A 165 -21.12 -25.13 4.38
C SER A 165 -22.02 -26.07 3.58
N LEU A 166 -23.02 -26.64 4.24
CA LEU A 166 -24.08 -27.41 3.57
C LEU A 166 -24.89 -26.54 2.61
N LYS A 167 -25.05 -25.24 2.90
CA LYS A 167 -25.74 -24.28 2.01
C LYS A 167 -25.06 -24.16 0.66
N LEU A 168 -23.72 -24.19 0.63
CA LEU A 168 -22.96 -24.21 -0.62
C LEU A 168 -23.31 -25.44 -1.46
N PHE A 169 -23.59 -26.61 -0.86
CA PHE A 169 -23.96 -27.82 -1.60
C PHE A 169 -25.43 -27.84 -2.03
N LEU A 170 -26.34 -27.31 -1.20
CA LEU A 170 -27.79 -27.41 -1.41
C LEU A 170 -28.43 -26.22 -2.15
N SER A 171 -27.75 -25.08 -2.26
CA SER A 171 -28.29 -23.87 -2.90
C SER A 171 -28.65 -24.08 -4.39
N ASN A 172 -29.81 -23.59 -4.81
CA ASN A 172 -30.19 -23.62 -6.23
C ASN A 172 -29.59 -22.47 -7.06
N ASP A 173 -28.94 -21.50 -6.41
CA ASP A 173 -28.30 -20.36 -7.07
C ASP A 173 -26.96 -20.73 -7.68
N VAL A 174 -26.28 -21.71 -7.10
CA VAL A 174 -24.99 -22.21 -7.57
C VAL A 174 -25.20 -23.08 -8.80
N THR A 175 -24.58 -22.69 -9.91
CA THR A 175 -24.69 -23.37 -11.21
C THR A 175 -23.34 -23.90 -11.67
N SER A 176 -23.31 -24.62 -12.79
CA SER A 176 -22.05 -25.07 -13.40
C SER A 176 -21.14 -23.93 -13.84
N GLU A 177 -21.69 -22.72 -14.08
CA GLU A 177 -20.93 -21.52 -14.42
C GLU A 177 -20.37 -20.79 -13.20
N SER A 178 -20.85 -21.13 -12.01
CA SER A 178 -20.42 -20.49 -10.78
C SER A 178 -18.94 -20.76 -10.48
N ARG A 179 -18.31 -19.78 -9.84
CA ARG A 179 -16.91 -19.86 -9.42
C ARG A 179 -16.82 -19.49 -7.95
N ILE A 180 -15.96 -20.19 -7.23
CA ILE A 180 -15.63 -19.84 -5.86
C ILE A 180 -14.35 -19.02 -5.88
N LEU A 181 -14.45 -17.78 -5.41
CA LEU A 181 -13.31 -16.92 -5.13
C LEU A 181 -12.92 -17.14 -3.66
N TYR A 182 -11.71 -17.62 -3.40
CA TYR A 182 -11.15 -17.83 -2.07
C TYR A 182 -9.66 -17.48 -2.07
N TYR A 183 -9.07 -17.23 -0.89
CA TYR A 183 -7.76 -16.57 -0.75
C TYR A 183 -7.75 -15.27 -1.55
N ARG A 184 -8.72 -14.42 -1.20
CA ARG A 184 -8.94 -13.12 -1.83
C ARG A 184 -8.10 -12.04 -1.17
N ASN A 185 -7.86 -12.18 0.14
CA ASN A 185 -6.87 -11.40 0.88
C ASN A 185 -5.52 -11.47 0.16
N ILE A 186 -5.04 -10.31 -0.29
CA ILE A 186 -3.86 -10.22 -1.14
C ILE A 186 -2.60 -10.75 -0.45
N LYS A 187 -2.46 -10.53 0.86
CA LYS A 187 -1.34 -11.03 1.65
C LYS A 187 -1.36 -12.55 1.76
N GLU A 188 -2.48 -13.11 2.22
CA GLU A 188 -2.62 -14.57 2.36
C GLU A 188 -2.39 -15.27 1.01
N ARG A 189 -2.91 -14.68 -0.07
CA ARG A 189 -2.77 -15.19 -1.43
C ARG A 189 -1.30 -15.26 -1.86
N VAL A 190 -0.54 -14.20 -1.63
CA VAL A 190 0.89 -14.13 -1.96
C VAL A 190 1.68 -15.13 -1.13
N GLU A 191 1.47 -15.16 0.19
CA GLU A 191 2.20 -16.06 1.10
C GLU A 191 1.97 -17.54 0.76
N LYS A 192 0.79 -17.90 0.22
CA LYS A 192 0.52 -19.26 -0.26
C LYS A 192 1.25 -19.62 -1.54
N ILE A 193 1.52 -18.64 -2.42
CA ILE A 193 2.18 -18.86 -3.70
C ILE A 193 3.71 -18.87 -3.52
N ALA A 194 4.23 -17.92 -2.75
CA ALA A 194 5.66 -17.73 -2.55
C ALA A 194 6.00 -17.55 -1.05
N PRO A 195 5.85 -18.61 -0.22
CA PRO A 195 6.05 -18.54 1.24
C PRO A 195 7.50 -18.26 1.66
N PHE A 196 8.44 -18.32 0.72
CA PHE A 196 9.86 -18.05 0.92
C PHE A 196 10.23 -16.58 0.72
N LEU A 197 9.28 -15.73 0.30
CA LEU A 197 9.43 -14.28 0.26
C LEU A 197 8.78 -13.67 1.50
N ASP A 198 9.46 -12.73 2.14
CA ASP A 198 8.87 -11.91 3.18
C ASP A 198 8.25 -10.67 2.57
N LEU A 199 7.02 -10.34 2.97
CA LEU A 199 6.29 -9.20 2.43
C LEU A 199 6.54 -7.94 3.25
N ASP A 200 6.51 -6.80 2.58
CA ASP A 200 6.37 -5.50 3.24
C ASP A 200 5.04 -5.44 4.02
N ARG A 201 4.96 -4.53 4.98
CA ARG A 201 3.75 -4.35 5.78
C ARG A 201 2.67 -3.57 5.07
N ASP A 202 3.03 -2.70 4.13
CA ASP A 202 2.12 -1.73 3.49
C ASP A 202 2.04 -2.04 1.97
N PRO A 203 1.12 -2.93 1.52
CA PRO A 203 0.79 -2.99 0.10
C PRO A 203 0.12 -1.68 -0.33
N TYR A 204 0.25 -1.30 -1.60
CA TYR A 204 -0.38 -0.07 -2.07
C TYR A 204 -1.20 -0.27 -3.33
N ALA A 205 -2.35 0.41 -3.37
CA ALA A 205 -3.20 0.47 -4.53
C ALA A 205 -2.73 1.54 -5.53
N VAL A 206 -2.95 1.25 -6.81
CA VAL A 206 -2.68 2.15 -7.93
C VAL A 206 -3.81 2.06 -8.94
N VAL A 207 -4.13 3.18 -9.57
CA VAL A 207 -5.04 3.21 -10.72
C VAL A 207 -4.19 3.29 -11.98
N ALA A 208 -4.18 2.22 -12.77
CA ALA A 208 -3.44 2.14 -14.01
C ALA A 208 -4.30 1.48 -15.08
N ASP A 209 -4.23 1.96 -16.33
CA ASP A 209 -5.01 1.43 -17.46
C ASP A 209 -6.51 1.26 -17.14
N ASN A 210 -7.08 2.25 -16.43
CA ASN A 210 -8.47 2.29 -15.97
C ASN A 210 -8.90 1.15 -15.05
N LYS A 211 -7.95 0.49 -14.39
CA LYS A 211 -8.14 -0.58 -13.42
C LYS A 211 -7.44 -0.27 -12.11
N ILE A 212 -7.85 -0.98 -11.07
CA ILE A 212 -7.22 -0.93 -9.75
C ILE A 212 -6.28 -2.13 -9.63
N TYR A 213 -5.03 -1.86 -9.29
CA TYR A 213 -4.01 -2.87 -9.02
C TYR A 213 -3.46 -2.66 -7.61
N TRP A 214 -3.12 -3.77 -6.96
CA TRP A 214 -2.27 -3.75 -5.78
C TRP A 214 -0.84 -4.02 -6.20
N ILE A 215 0.10 -3.25 -5.68
CA ILE A 215 1.53 -3.55 -5.76
C ILE A 215 2.01 -3.90 -4.36
N TYR A 216 2.65 -5.05 -4.25
CA TYR A 216 3.18 -5.56 -2.99
C TYR A 216 4.69 -5.76 -3.09
N ASP A 217 5.42 -5.14 -2.17
CA ASP A 217 6.86 -5.28 -2.07
C ASP A 217 7.22 -6.56 -1.34
N ALA A 218 8.19 -7.29 -1.89
CA ALA A 218 8.64 -8.56 -1.33
C ALA A 218 10.16 -8.64 -1.27
N TYR A 219 10.62 -9.32 -0.23
CA TYR A 219 12.01 -9.38 0.19
C TYR A 219 12.55 -10.80 0.15
N THR A 220 13.80 -10.94 -0.27
CA THR A 220 14.63 -12.05 0.19
C THR A 220 15.41 -11.58 1.42
N LYS A 221 15.51 -12.45 2.42
CA LYS A 221 16.21 -12.12 3.65
C LYS A 221 16.85 -13.34 4.29
N THR A 222 17.89 -13.11 5.08
CA THR A 222 18.46 -14.13 5.97
C THR A 222 19.02 -13.46 7.23
N ASN A 223 19.22 -14.26 8.26
CA ASN A 223 19.92 -13.91 9.49
C ASN A 223 21.32 -14.56 9.59
N SER A 224 21.74 -15.23 8.52
CA SER A 224 22.97 -16.04 8.48
C SER A 224 24.07 -15.41 7.63
N TYR A 225 23.95 -14.13 7.27
CA TYR A 225 24.99 -13.44 6.50
C TYR A 225 26.21 -13.13 7.40
N PRO A 226 27.42 -13.61 7.06
CA PRO A 226 28.57 -13.47 7.94
C PRO A 226 28.98 -12.00 8.06
N TYR A 227 29.53 -11.64 9.23
CA TYR A 227 30.04 -10.29 9.52
C TYR A 227 29.02 -9.14 9.34
N SER A 228 27.73 -9.44 9.39
CA SER A 228 26.66 -8.44 9.33
C SER A 228 25.91 -8.34 10.64
N GLN A 229 25.63 -7.10 11.08
CA GLN A 229 24.91 -6.83 12.32
C GLN A 229 23.44 -7.29 12.18
N PRO A 230 22.94 -8.12 13.11
CA PRO A 230 21.52 -8.45 13.16
C PRO A 230 20.69 -7.26 13.63
N ILE A 231 19.55 -7.05 12.97
CA ILE A 231 18.51 -6.08 13.32
C ILE A 231 17.14 -6.75 13.25
N SER A 232 16.16 -6.24 13.99
CA SER A 232 14.81 -6.78 13.96
C SER A 232 14.02 -6.19 12.78
N LEU A 233 13.39 -7.05 11.98
CA LEU A 233 12.40 -6.72 10.97
C LEU A 233 11.13 -7.52 11.27
N ASN A 234 10.04 -6.82 11.59
CA ASN A 234 8.73 -7.43 11.91
C ASN A 234 8.84 -8.50 13.01
N GLY A 235 9.66 -8.23 14.04
CA GLY A 235 9.89 -9.12 15.18
C GLY A 235 10.87 -10.27 14.91
N LYS A 236 11.46 -10.36 13.72
CA LYS A 236 12.42 -11.40 13.34
C LYS A 236 13.80 -10.79 13.12
N SER A 237 14.84 -11.43 13.63
CA SER A 237 16.23 -11.03 13.37
C SER A 237 16.59 -11.25 11.90
N VAL A 238 17.17 -10.24 11.27
CA VAL A 238 17.68 -10.25 9.89
C VAL A 238 19.04 -9.56 9.87
N ASN A 239 19.94 -10.02 9.01
CA ASN A 239 21.23 -9.36 8.77
C ASN A 239 21.58 -9.29 7.27
N TYR A 240 20.65 -9.71 6.42
CA TYR A 240 20.65 -9.51 4.98
C TYR A 240 19.21 -9.33 4.53
N ILE A 241 18.98 -8.36 3.66
CA ILE A 241 17.67 -8.09 3.05
C ILE A 241 17.85 -7.42 1.70
N ARG A 242 17.04 -7.80 0.71
CA ARG A 242 16.94 -7.17 -0.62
C ARG A 242 15.49 -7.01 -1.04
N ASN A 243 15.14 -5.88 -1.65
CA ASN A 243 13.84 -5.71 -2.32
C ASN A 243 13.88 -6.39 -3.69
N SER A 244 13.78 -7.72 -3.67
CA SER A 244 14.06 -8.53 -4.85
C SER A 244 12.88 -8.64 -5.80
N VAL A 245 11.64 -8.48 -5.30
CA VAL A 245 10.43 -8.75 -6.07
C VAL A 245 9.38 -7.67 -5.85
N LYS A 246 8.72 -7.25 -6.94
CA LYS A 246 7.44 -6.52 -6.92
C LYS A 246 6.35 -7.46 -7.38
N ILE A 247 5.25 -7.47 -6.65
CA ILE A 247 4.12 -8.33 -6.93
C ILE A 247 2.96 -7.46 -7.34
N VAL A 248 2.41 -7.69 -8.52
CA VAL A 248 1.23 -6.96 -9.01
C VAL A 248 0.01 -7.88 -8.96
N ILE A 249 -1.07 -7.40 -8.37
CA ILE A 249 -2.34 -8.13 -8.24
C ILE A 249 -3.46 -7.29 -8.84
N ASP A 250 -4.19 -7.83 -9.82
CA ASP A 250 -5.40 -7.18 -10.36
C ASP A 250 -6.53 -7.32 -9.32
N ALA A 251 -7.09 -6.19 -8.86
CA ALA A 251 -8.10 -6.17 -7.81
C ALA A 251 -9.43 -6.82 -8.22
N TYR A 252 -9.69 -6.96 -9.53
CA TYR A 252 -10.90 -7.55 -10.08
C TYR A 252 -10.75 -9.06 -10.32
N ASP A 253 -9.70 -9.48 -11.04
CA ASP A 253 -9.54 -10.89 -11.42
C ASP A 253 -8.63 -11.72 -10.51
N GLY A 254 -7.83 -11.08 -9.65
CA GLY A 254 -6.92 -11.72 -8.72
C GLY A 254 -5.74 -12.43 -9.38
N SER A 255 -5.49 -12.15 -10.67
CA SER A 255 -4.25 -12.52 -11.34
C SER A 255 -3.08 -11.84 -10.66
N ILE A 256 -1.98 -12.57 -10.56
CA ILE A 256 -0.80 -12.18 -9.81
C ILE A 256 0.42 -12.36 -10.69
N SER A 257 1.30 -11.37 -10.67
CA SER A 257 2.57 -11.40 -11.41
C SER A 257 3.71 -11.01 -10.50
N PHE A 258 4.76 -11.84 -10.46
CA PHE A 258 5.97 -11.59 -9.67
C PHE A 258 7.07 -11.07 -10.59
N TYR A 259 7.52 -9.84 -10.37
CA TYR A 259 8.57 -9.20 -11.17
C TYR A 259 9.86 -9.10 -10.37
N GLN A 260 10.95 -9.63 -10.92
CA GLN A 260 12.29 -9.49 -10.34
C GLN A 260 12.81 -8.07 -10.56
N ILE A 261 13.21 -7.42 -9.46
CA ILE A 261 13.76 -6.07 -9.46
C ILE A 261 15.27 -6.10 -9.25
N ASP A 262 15.73 -6.74 -8.17
CA ASP A 262 17.15 -6.89 -7.87
C ASP A 262 17.67 -8.18 -8.51
N ILE A 263 18.12 -8.08 -9.76
CA ILE A 263 18.62 -9.25 -10.51
C ILE A 263 19.96 -9.76 -9.98
N ASP A 264 20.66 -8.94 -9.19
CA ASP A 264 21.96 -9.28 -8.63
C ASP A 264 21.84 -10.04 -7.29
N ASP A 265 20.66 -10.03 -6.67
CA ASP A 265 20.39 -10.79 -5.45
C ASP A 265 20.56 -12.31 -5.67
N PRO A 266 21.54 -12.97 -5.04
CA PRO A 266 21.77 -14.40 -5.20
C PRO A 266 20.60 -15.26 -4.71
N MET A 267 19.83 -14.79 -3.73
CA MET A 267 18.70 -15.54 -3.20
C MET A 267 17.57 -15.61 -4.24
N ILE A 268 17.14 -14.46 -4.78
CA ILE A 268 16.07 -14.47 -5.78
C ILE A 268 16.51 -15.17 -7.06
N ARG A 269 17.77 -15.03 -7.49
CA ARG A 269 18.32 -15.79 -8.62
C ARG A 269 18.22 -17.30 -8.43
N THR A 270 18.35 -17.78 -7.20
CA THR A 270 18.21 -19.20 -6.89
C THR A 270 16.75 -19.64 -6.96
N TYR A 271 15.84 -18.90 -6.33
CA TYR A 271 14.40 -19.19 -6.43
C TYR A 271 13.88 -19.08 -7.87
N ALA A 272 14.39 -18.15 -8.66
CA ALA A 272 14.09 -18.01 -10.08
C ALA A 272 14.42 -19.26 -10.89
N LYS A 273 15.53 -19.93 -10.56
CA LYS A 273 15.94 -21.18 -11.21
C LYS A 273 15.08 -22.36 -10.78
N ILE A 274 14.64 -22.38 -9.52
CA ILE A 274 13.76 -23.43 -8.98
C ILE A 274 12.34 -23.29 -9.55
N PHE A 275 11.86 -22.05 -9.70
CA PHE A 275 10.50 -21.72 -10.16
C PHE A 275 10.52 -20.80 -11.39
N PRO A 276 10.93 -21.32 -12.57
CA PRO A 276 11.15 -20.49 -13.77
C PRO A 276 9.87 -19.78 -14.27
N ASP A 277 8.69 -20.37 -14.05
CA ASP A 277 7.42 -19.81 -14.50
C ASP A 277 6.82 -18.78 -13.52
N LEU A 278 7.31 -18.75 -12.28
CA LEU A 278 6.77 -17.86 -11.24
C LEU A 278 7.21 -16.41 -11.46
N PHE A 279 8.47 -16.22 -11.83
CA PHE A 279 9.09 -14.90 -11.90
C PHE A 279 9.26 -14.39 -13.32
N GLN A 280 9.01 -13.10 -13.50
CA GLN A 280 9.20 -12.40 -14.76
C GLN A 280 10.21 -11.26 -14.59
N PRO A 281 10.97 -10.91 -15.65
CA PRO A 281 11.83 -9.74 -15.60
C PRO A 281 10.99 -8.46 -15.51
N ILE A 282 11.51 -7.43 -14.82
CA ILE A 282 10.86 -6.11 -14.73
C ILE A 282 10.52 -5.49 -16.10
N SER A 283 11.28 -5.81 -17.14
CA SER A 283 11.02 -5.34 -18.51
C SER A 283 9.69 -5.81 -19.10
N LYS A 284 9.07 -6.86 -18.53
CA LYS A 284 7.71 -7.32 -18.89
C LYS A 284 6.62 -6.58 -18.12
N MET A 285 6.96 -5.78 -17.09
CA MET A 285 5.98 -4.99 -16.36
C MET A 285 5.42 -3.89 -17.27
N PRO A 286 4.10 -3.72 -17.36
CA PRO A 286 3.48 -2.63 -18.13
C PRO A 286 4.03 -1.27 -17.71
N LYS A 287 4.33 -0.40 -18.68
CA LYS A 287 4.89 0.94 -18.41
C LYS A 287 4.00 1.78 -17.49
N SER A 288 2.68 1.61 -17.61
CA SER A 288 1.67 2.22 -16.75
C SER A 288 1.88 1.86 -15.27
N LEU A 289 2.30 0.64 -14.96
CA LEU A 289 2.60 0.19 -13.59
C LEU A 289 4.02 0.54 -13.15
N VAL A 290 4.99 0.52 -14.06
CA VAL A 290 6.38 0.90 -13.76
C VAL A 290 6.45 2.33 -13.20
N SER A 291 5.63 3.26 -13.72
CA SER A 291 5.55 4.63 -13.21
C SER A 291 4.98 4.77 -11.80
N HIS A 292 4.42 3.70 -11.24
CA HIS A 292 3.88 3.68 -9.88
C HIS A 292 4.79 2.96 -8.88
N LEU A 293 5.93 2.40 -9.31
CA LEU A 293 6.85 1.74 -8.39
C LEU A 293 7.38 2.72 -7.34
N ARG A 294 7.51 2.20 -6.12
CA ARG A 294 8.01 2.90 -4.94
C ARG A 294 9.13 2.09 -4.29
N TYR A 295 10.07 2.78 -3.67
CA TYR A 295 11.05 2.14 -2.80
C TYR A 295 10.35 1.76 -1.48
N PRO A 296 10.50 0.52 -0.99
CA PRO A 296 9.71 0.03 0.12
C PRO A 296 10.04 0.73 1.45
N GLU A 297 9.03 0.92 2.30
CA GLU A 297 9.20 1.63 3.57
C GLU A 297 9.94 0.80 4.63
N ASP A 298 9.74 -0.52 4.71
CA ASP A 298 10.37 -1.36 5.74
C ASP A 298 11.90 -1.44 5.56
N ILE A 299 12.37 -1.75 4.34
CA ILE A 299 13.82 -1.83 4.07
C ILE A 299 14.47 -0.45 4.22
N PHE A 300 13.78 0.63 3.85
CA PHE A 300 14.28 1.98 4.02
C PHE A 300 14.37 2.37 5.50
N SER A 301 13.39 2.00 6.32
CA SER A 301 13.41 2.19 7.78
C SER A 301 14.58 1.43 8.43
N LEU A 302 14.86 0.21 7.95
CA LEU A 302 16.00 -0.58 8.41
C LEU A 302 17.33 0.07 8.01
N GLN A 303 17.46 0.50 6.76
CA GLN A 303 18.67 1.15 6.25
C GLN A 303 18.94 2.46 6.97
N THR A 304 17.92 3.29 7.18
CA THR A 304 18.03 4.57 7.90
C THR A 304 18.41 4.34 9.36
N ALA A 305 17.80 3.36 10.04
CA ALA A 305 18.13 3.00 11.41
C ALA A 305 19.60 2.57 11.56
N ILE A 306 20.12 1.72 10.68
CA ILE A 306 21.53 1.30 10.68
C ILE A 306 22.44 2.51 10.40
N TYR A 307 22.07 3.34 9.42
CA TYR A 307 22.88 4.46 8.99
C TYR A 307 23.03 5.57 10.04
N THR A 308 22.19 5.60 11.07
CA THR A 308 22.37 6.49 12.24
C THR A 308 23.74 6.34 12.92
N ILE A 309 24.37 5.16 12.79
CA ILE A 309 25.69 4.86 13.36
C ILE A 309 26.73 4.65 12.25
N TYR A 310 26.41 3.84 11.23
CA TYR A 310 27.41 3.38 10.25
C TYR A 310 27.83 4.42 9.20
N HIS A 311 27.31 5.65 9.28
CA HIS A 311 27.80 6.76 8.45
C HIS A 311 29.15 7.33 8.94
N MET A 312 29.60 6.93 10.13
CA MET A 312 30.84 7.34 10.77
C MET A 312 31.99 6.41 10.35
N ASP A 313 32.80 6.86 9.39
CA ASP A 313 33.90 6.05 8.84
C ASP A 313 35.18 6.08 9.69
N ASN A 314 35.34 7.09 10.57
CA ASN A 314 36.52 7.20 11.44
C ASN A 314 36.36 6.26 12.66
N PRO A 315 37.29 5.32 12.91
CA PRO A 315 37.17 4.35 13.99
C PRO A 315 37.05 4.95 15.40
N GLN A 316 37.75 6.06 15.67
CA GLN A 316 37.72 6.72 16.98
C GLN A 316 36.36 7.38 17.23
N ILE A 317 35.84 8.09 16.22
CA ILE A 317 34.51 8.71 16.25
C ILE A 317 33.42 7.65 16.39
N PHE A 318 33.54 6.54 15.64
CA PHE A 318 32.61 5.41 15.69
C PHE A 318 32.60 4.75 17.08
N TYR A 319 33.77 4.45 17.64
CA TYR A 319 33.91 3.83 18.97
C TYR A 319 33.28 4.69 20.06
N ASN A 320 33.51 6.01 20.00
CA ASN A 320 32.96 6.97 20.96
C ASN A 320 31.52 7.41 20.66
N LYS A 321 30.97 7.08 19.48
CA LYS A 321 29.65 7.52 18.98
C LYS A 321 29.48 9.05 18.98
N GLU A 322 30.54 9.78 18.69
CA GLU A 322 30.58 11.26 18.83
C GLU A 322 29.68 12.00 17.81
N ASP A 323 29.38 11.39 16.66
CA ASP A 323 28.52 11.96 15.61
C ASP A 323 27.25 11.13 15.38
N GLN A 324 26.81 10.38 16.39
CA GLN A 324 25.62 9.54 16.27
C GLN A 324 24.38 10.39 15.93
N TRP A 325 23.63 9.94 14.93
CA TRP A 325 22.33 10.52 14.59
C TRP A 325 21.19 9.77 15.27
N GLU A 326 20.03 10.41 15.30
CA GLU A 326 18.76 9.84 15.73
C GLU A 326 17.67 10.16 14.71
N ILE A 327 16.67 9.29 14.65
CA ILE A 327 15.44 9.57 13.89
C ILE A 327 14.60 10.49 14.76
N PRO A 328 14.16 11.66 14.25
CA PRO A 328 13.39 12.61 15.03
C PRO A 328 12.11 11.99 15.57
N THR A 329 11.73 12.39 16.78
CA THR A 329 10.45 12.00 17.35
C THR A 329 9.36 13.03 16.99
N ILE A 330 8.13 12.56 16.84
CA ILE A 330 6.97 13.40 16.63
C ILE A 330 6.13 13.31 17.91
N SER A 331 5.90 14.44 18.57
CA SER A 331 4.85 14.51 19.59
C SER A 331 3.51 14.44 18.86
N GLU A 332 2.80 13.32 18.96
CA GLU A 332 1.39 13.29 18.59
C GLU A 332 0.64 14.30 19.46
N GLY A 333 -0.26 15.09 18.85
CA GLY A 333 -1.09 16.02 19.62
C GLY A 333 -1.88 15.25 20.67
N GLN A 334 -2.04 15.83 21.85
CA GLN A 334 -2.70 15.26 23.03
C GLN A 334 -3.96 14.44 22.68
N LYS A 335 -3.84 13.10 22.65
CA LYS A 335 -4.98 12.23 22.92
C LYS A 335 -5.22 12.30 24.43
N GLN A 336 -6.29 12.98 24.82
CA GLN A 336 -6.71 13.08 26.22
C GLN A 336 -6.95 11.66 26.76
N GLY A 337 -6.01 11.16 27.57
CA GLY A 337 -6.19 9.92 28.34
C GLY A 337 -5.32 8.71 28.00
N THR A 338 -4.35 8.78 27.07
CA THR A 338 -3.41 7.68 26.82
C THR A 338 -1.97 8.17 26.95
N THR A 339 -1.16 7.44 27.72
CA THR A 339 0.27 7.68 27.97
C THR A 339 1.02 8.20 26.74
N ASP A 340 1.78 9.28 26.91
CA ASP A 340 2.64 9.92 25.91
C ASP A 340 3.54 8.89 25.21
N THR A 341 3.07 8.31 24.11
CA THR A 341 3.91 7.50 23.23
C THR A 341 4.56 8.45 22.26
N VAL A 342 5.81 8.80 22.55
CA VAL A 342 6.66 9.57 21.64
C VAL A 342 6.95 8.67 20.44
N ALA A 343 6.21 8.84 19.34
CA ALA A 343 6.40 8.06 18.12
C ALA A 343 7.62 8.58 17.35
N GLN A 344 8.47 7.68 16.85
CA GLN A 344 9.53 8.06 15.91
C GLN A 344 8.92 8.45 14.56
N MET A 345 9.51 9.43 13.89
CA MET A 345 9.11 9.83 12.54
C MET A 345 9.32 8.64 11.58
N GLY A 346 8.25 8.24 10.88
CA GLY A 346 8.34 7.29 9.78
C GLY A 346 8.80 7.93 8.47
N PRO A 347 9.26 7.13 7.49
CA PRO A 347 9.54 7.60 6.14
C PRO A 347 8.36 8.33 5.49
N ARG A 348 8.62 9.35 4.69
CA ARG A 348 7.57 10.13 4.02
C ARG A 348 7.80 10.27 2.53
N HIS A 349 6.75 9.94 1.79
CA HIS A 349 6.68 10.18 0.36
C HIS A 349 6.43 11.66 0.05
N MET A 350 7.20 12.22 -0.88
CA MET A 350 7.00 13.59 -1.36
C MET A 350 7.54 13.80 -2.78
N ILE A 351 7.03 14.81 -3.45
CA ILE A 351 7.63 15.32 -4.70
C ILE A 351 8.52 16.51 -4.35
N MET A 352 9.80 16.40 -4.71
CA MET A 352 10.71 17.53 -4.61
C MET A 352 11.79 17.49 -5.69
N LYS A 353 12.36 18.66 -5.97
CA LYS A 353 13.58 18.78 -6.75
C LYS A 353 14.79 18.57 -5.84
N LEU A 354 15.52 17.47 -6.06
CA LEU A 354 16.72 17.17 -5.30
C LEU A 354 17.87 18.17 -5.63
N PRO A 355 18.75 18.49 -4.68
CA PRO A 355 19.91 19.35 -4.94
C PRO A 355 20.76 18.84 -6.11
N GLY A 356 21.06 19.71 -7.07
CA GLY A 356 21.83 19.38 -8.28
C GLY A 356 21.03 18.75 -9.42
N GLU A 357 19.80 18.31 -9.17
CA GLU A 357 18.92 17.76 -10.20
C GLU A 357 18.16 18.89 -10.94
N LYS A 358 17.71 18.61 -12.17
CA LYS A 358 17.00 19.59 -13.00
C LYS A 358 15.48 19.51 -12.84
N LYS A 359 14.95 18.33 -12.56
CA LYS A 359 13.51 18.02 -12.50
C LYS A 359 13.10 17.59 -11.09
N GLU A 360 11.81 17.75 -10.81
CA GLU A 360 11.19 17.18 -9.61
C GLU A 360 11.06 15.67 -9.74
N GLU A 361 11.14 14.98 -8.61
CA GLU A 361 11.07 13.53 -8.52
C GLU A 361 10.24 13.13 -7.31
N TYR A 362 9.55 11.99 -7.42
CA TYR A 362 8.91 11.36 -6.29
C TYR A 362 9.92 10.55 -5.49
N ILE A 363 9.97 10.84 -4.20
CA ILE A 363 10.99 10.28 -3.32
C ILE A 363 10.37 9.80 -2.02
N LEU A 364 11.07 8.87 -1.36
CA LEU A 364 10.86 8.52 0.03
C LEU A 364 11.99 9.15 0.86
N MET A 365 11.64 9.92 1.90
CA MET A 365 12.62 10.70 2.66
C MET A 365 12.48 10.49 4.17
N LEU A 366 13.61 10.46 4.86
CA LEU A 366 13.68 10.50 6.33
C LEU A 366 14.79 11.48 6.77
N PRO A 367 14.48 12.46 7.65
CA PRO A 367 15.48 13.32 8.25
C PRO A 367 16.20 12.65 9.44
N PHE A 368 17.36 13.19 9.78
CA PHE A 368 18.17 12.82 10.94
C PHE A 368 18.54 14.05 11.77
N THR A 369 18.54 13.90 13.09
CA THR A 369 19.08 14.88 14.03
C THR A 369 20.31 14.30 14.73
N PRO A 370 21.24 15.11 15.27
CA PRO A 370 22.22 14.62 16.21
C PRO A 370 21.53 14.07 17.45
N ARG A 371 22.14 13.07 18.07
CA ARG A 371 21.66 12.48 19.31
C ARG A 371 21.39 13.54 20.40
N GLY A 372 20.17 13.56 20.92
CA GLY A 372 19.74 14.50 21.96
C GLY A 372 19.61 15.97 21.51
N LYS A 373 19.46 16.24 20.21
CA LYS A 373 19.25 17.58 19.65
C LYS A 373 18.09 17.59 18.65
N ASP A 374 17.50 18.76 18.46
CA ASP A 374 16.38 18.97 17.53
C ASP A 374 16.81 19.58 16.17
N ASN A 375 18.09 19.91 16.01
CA ASN A 375 18.58 20.51 14.76
C ASN A 375 18.87 19.45 13.72
N LEU A 376 18.57 19.72 12.46
CA LEU A 376 18.69 18.73 11.40
C LEU A 376 20.16 18.56 10.98
N SER A 377 20.66 17.32 11.03
CA SER A 377 22.03 16.95 10.64
C SER A 377 22.11 16.49 9.19
N ALA A 378 21.13 15.69 8.77
CA ALA A 378 21.11 15.06 7.47
C ALA A 378 19.69 14.65 7.10
N TRP A 379 19.51 14.27 5.85
CA TRP A 379 18.35 13.51 5.41
C TRP A 379 18.79 12.41 4.43
N MET A 380 18.14 11.26 4.51
CA MET A 380 18.28 10.18 3.53
C MET A 380 17.07 10.19 2.61
N VAL A 381 17.33 9.96 1.33
CA VAL A 381 16.33 9.90 0.28
C VAL A 381 16.50 8.61 -0.50
N ALA A 382 15.40 7.88 -0.71
CA ALA A 382 15.28 6.88 -1.76
C ALA A 382 14.52 7.46 -2.96
N ARG A 383 15.09 7.27 -4.15
CA ARG A 383 14.54 7.72 -5.43
C ARG A 383 13.56 6.69 -5.99
N ASN A 384 12.38 7.13 -6.43
CA ASN A 384 11.34 6.23 -6.95
C ASN A 384 11.20 6.28 -8.48
N ASP A 385 11.90 7.19 -9.19
CA ASP A 385 11.65 7.43 -10.61
C ASP A 385 12.76 7.01 -11.56
N GLY A 386 12.32 6.47 -12.72
CA GLY A 386 13.15 6.20 -13.89
C GLY A 386 14.40 5.38 -13.58
N ASP A 387 15.51 5.72 -14.24
CA ASP A 387 16.82 5.05 -14.09
C ASP A 387 17.47 5.29 -12.72
N SER A 388 16.83 6.11 -11.88
CA SER A 388 17.28 6.40 -10.51
C SER A 388 16.49 5.63 -9.46
N TYR A 389 15.48 4.87 -9.86
CA TYR A 389 14.72 4.01 -8.96
C TYR A 389 15.65 3.16 -8.07
N GLY A 390 15.41 3.20 -6.76
CA GLY A 390 16.16 2.44 -5.76
C GLY A 390 17.50 3.04 -5.35
N LYS A 391 17.95 4.16 -5.94
CA LYS A 391 19.16 4.85 -5.49
C LYS A 391 18.92 5.59 -4.17
N LEU A 392 19.78 5.33 -3.20
CA LEU A 392 19.80 6.00 -1.91
C LEU A 392 20.81 7.14 -1.92
N ILE A 393 20.41 8.31 -1.44
CA ILE A 393 21.27 9.49 -1.34
C ILE A 393 21.13 10.08 0.06
N VAL A 394 22.24 10.46 0.67
CA VAL A 394 22.26 11.18 1.94
C VAL A 394 22.83 12.56 1.70
N TYR A 395 22.10 13.60 2.09
CA TYR A 395 22.66 14.95 2.16
C TYR A 395 22.93 15.32 3.60
N ARG A 396 24.15 15.79 3.86
CA ARG A 396 24.60 16.25 5.17
C ARG A 396 24.58 17.76 5.20
N PHE A 397 24.09 18.32 6.29
CA PHE A 397 24.05 19.75 6.49
C PHE A 397 25.29 20.23 7.26
N PRO A 398 25.76 21.47 7.03
CA PRO A 398 26.94 21.98 7.71
C PRO A 398 26.72 22.09 9.22
N LYS A 399 27.63 21.52 10.02
CA LYS A 399 27.59 21.59 11.50
C LYS A 399 27.69 23.01 12.09
N GLN A 400 28.06 23.99 11.27
CA GLN A 400 28.33 25.39 11.65
C GLN A 400 27.14 26.35 11.43
N LYS A 401 26.04 25.88 10.81
CA LYS A 401 24.81 26.67 10.67
C LYS A 401 23.66 25.95 11.35
N LEU A 402 22.98 26.65 12.27
CA LEU A 402 21.73 26.20 12.86
C LEU A 402 20.66 26.10 11.78
N ILE A 403 20.44 24.89 11.27
CA ILE A 403 19.26 24.55 10.49
C ILE A 403 18.31 23.87 11.46
N PHE A 404 17.35 24.64 11.95
CA PHE A 404 16.34 24.12 12.87
C PHE A 404 15.58 22.99 12.18
N GLY A 405 15.67 21.78 12.73
CA GLY A 405 14.81 20.65 12.39
C GLY A 405 13.46 20.84 13.06
N HIS A 406 12.74 21.92 12.75
CA HIS A 406 11.46 22.13 13.41
C HIS A 406 10.51 20.97 13.04
N SER A 407 9.73 20.50 13.99
CA SER A 407 8.27 20.73 14.12
C SER A 407 7.45 21.41 12.95
N ILE A 408 8.01 21.64 11.76
CA ILE A 408 7.43 22.28 10.55
C ILE A 408 6.74 21.25 9.61
N LEU A 409 6.91 19.95 9.82
CA LEU A 409 6.14 18.94 9.07
C LEU A 409 4.72 18.71 9.63
N LYS A 410 4.27 19.55 10.58
CA LYS A 410 2.85 19.74 10.91
C LYS A 410 2.37 21.01 10.21
N PRO A 411 1.21 21.00 9.50
CA PRO A 411 0.53 22.25 9.21
C PRO A 411 0.24 22.94 10.54
N LYS A 412 0.62 24.21 10.68
CA LYS A 412 0.10 25.07 11.75
C LYS A 412 -1.40 25.25 11.51
N GLN A 413 -2.23 24.35 12.04
CA GLN A 413 -3.64 24.62 12.31
C GLN A 413 -3.73 25.40 13.62
N GLU A 414 -3.33 26.67 13.62
CA GLU A 414 -3.64 27.60 14.71
C GLU A 414 -3.20 29.01 14.29
N LYS A 415 -4.15 29.74 13.69
CA LYS A 415 -4.33 31.21 13.68
C LYS A 415 -5.12 31.64 12.44
N PHE A 416 -6.41 31.35 12.44
CA PHE A 416 -7.43 32.19 11.79
C PHE A 416 -8.71 32.06 12.61
N GLN A 417 -8.70 32.66 13.80
CA GLN A 417 -9.90 33.19 14.43
C GLN A 417 -9.55 34.61 14.89
N ASN A 418 -10.41 35.54 14.46
CA ASN A 418 -10.38 36.99 14.53
C ASN A 418 -9.74 37.72 13.35
#